data_AF-A0A2V9JSH9-F1
#
_entry.id   AF-A0A2V9JSH9-F1
#
_cell.length_a   1.000
_cell.length_b   1.000
_cell.length_c   1.000
_cell.angle_alpha   90.00
_cell.angle_beta   90.00
_cell.angle_gamma   90.00
#
_symmetry.space_group_name_H-M   'P 1'
#
loop_
_entity.id
_entity.type
_entity.pdbx_description
1 polymer ?
#
loop_
_entity_poly.entity_id
_entity_poly.type
_entity_poly.pdbx_seq_one_letter_code
_entity_poly.pdbx_strand_id
1 'polypeptide(L)'
;DWEQEAIRKIAGGIAETAKRVEPVRLGAGWGQVDIGHDRRFVQADGSVRMLWRNATRAVTYPVDTTVGVLRVDIERGEPLAILVNYACHPVVFTADNDLYSADYPGAMRRYVEKNFGGSVTCFFLQGAAGNINPYFDKTYLEEDSPEMMRLTGERLGKEVVRVARQIQPTGVPNGEIAFLTDTQRFNLRLHWRPFRESCSSSSSRTCARDLRCMTRSSSAIRTATLAIYRRFAQQPQEAMAPPISQSSLNLARVSGWWIGP
;
A
#
# COMPACT_ATOMS: atom_id res chain seq x y z
N ASP A 1 -0.40 19.32 -19.79
CA ASP A 1 0.92 18.86 -20.28
C ASP A 1 1.49 17.67 -19.50
N TRP A 2 1.68 17.77 -18.18
CA TRP A 2 2.27 16.67 -17.39
C TRP A 2 1.46 15.36 -17.39
N GLU A 3 0.12 15.43 -17.39
CA GLU A 3 -0.74 14.24 -17.41
C GLU A 3 -0.57 13.43 -18.69
N GLN A 4 -0.59 14.11 -19.84
CA GLN A 4 -0.40 13.50 -21.15
C GLN A 4 1.02 12.92 -21.27
N GLU A 5 2.01 13.61 -20.71
CA GLU A 5 3.38 13.10 -20.61
C GLU A 5 3.45 11.79 -19.81
N ALA A 6 2.77 11.75 -18.65
CA ALA A 6 2.74 10.57 -17.80
C ALA A 6 2.06 9.39 -18.52
N ILE A 7 0.90 9.61 -19.14
CA ILE A 7 0.18 8.58 -19.91
C ILE A 7 1.08 8.02 -21.01
N ARG A 8 1.75 8.89 -21.77
CA ARG A 8 2.62 8.47 -22.88
C ARG A 8 3.80 7.64 -22.38
N LYS A 9 4.45 8.06 -21.29
CA LYS A 9 5.57 7.33 -20.68
C LYS A 9 5.15 5.97 -20.13
N ILE A 10 3.99 5.88 -19.48
CA ILE A 10 3.44 4.62 -18.98
C ILE A 10 3.16 3.67 -20.14
N ALA A 11 2.45 4.14 -21.17
CA ALA A 11 2.13 3.33 -22.35
C ALA A 11 3.39 2.88 -23.11
N GLY A 12 4.36 3.79 -23.26
CA GLY A 12 5.66 3.50 -23.86
C GLY A 12 6.44 2.44 -23.10
N GLY A 13 6.54 2.57 -21.76
CA GLY A 13 7.22 1.58 -20.92
C GLY A 13 6.58 0.20 -20.98
N ILE A 14 5.25 0.13 -21.03
CA ILE A 14 4.53 -1.14 -21.24
C ILE A 14 4.87 -1.73 -22.62
N ALA A 15 4.80 -0.93 -23.69
CA ALA A 15 5.08 -1.38 -25.05
C ALA A 15 6.54 -1.83 -25.25
N GLU A 16 7.50 -1.18 -24.59
CA GLU A 16 8.91 -1.58 -24.60
C GLU A 16 9.15 -2.88 -23.84
N THR A 17 8.54 -3.03 -22.66
CA THR A 17 8.66 -4.23 -21.83
C THR A 17 7.99 -5.44 -22.48
N ALA A 18 6.86 -5.24 -23.15
CA ALA A 18 6.14 -6.30 -23.87
C ALA A 18 6.96 -6.92 -25.02
N LYS A 19 7.98 -6.24 -25.52
CA LYS A 19 8.92 -6.78 -26.53
C LYS A 19 9.99 -7.69 -25.93
N ARG A 20 10.12 -7.72 -24.61
CA ARG A 20 11.17 -8.43 -23.86
C ARG A 20 10.57 -9.47 -22.90
N VAL A 21 9.44 -10.05 -23.26
CA VAL A 21 8.80 -11.10 -22.45
C VAL A 21 9.69 -12.34 -22.48
N GLU A 22 10.07 -12.80 -21.30
CA GLU A 22 10.86 -14.02 -21.11
C GLU A 22 10.28 -14.85 -19.95
N PRO A 23 10.55 -16.16 -19.90
CA PRO A 23 10.16 -17.00 -18.78
C PRO A 23 10.82 -16.52 -17.48
N VAL A 24 10.04 -16.48 -16.40
CA VAL A 24 10.49 -16.04 -15.07
C VAL A 24 10.11 -17.03 -13.99
N ARG A 25 10.82 -16.95 -12.87
CA ARG A 25 10.51 -17.62 -11.61
C ARG A 25 10.00 -16.59 -10.61
N LEU A 26 8.98 -16.96 -9.86
CA LEU A 26 8.36 -16.08 -8.88
C LEU A 26 8.55 -16.63 -7.48
N GLY A 27 8.71 -15.75 -6.51
CA GLY A 27 8.65 -16.10 -5.10
C GLY A 27 8.16 -14.92 -4.28
N ALA A 28 7.37 -15.19 -3.24
CA ALA A 28 6.84 -14.18 -2.35
C ALA A 28 7.36 -14.41 -0.93
N GLY A 29 7.50 -13.32 -0.17
CA GLY A 29 7.91 -13.34 1.22
C GLY A 29 7.31 -12.16 1.97
N TRP A 30 7.32 -12.27 3.30
CA TRP A 30 6.79 -11.25 4.19
C TRP A 30 7.83 -10.87 5.23
N GLY A 31 7.83 -9.59 5.54
CA GLY A 31 8.62 -8.99 6.60
C GLY A 31 7.77 -8.04 7.43
N GLN A 32 8.41 -7.36 8.37
CA GLN A 32 7.77 -6.32 9.15
C GLN A 32 8.72 -5.14 9.34
N VAL A 33 8.21 -3.93 9.18
CA VAL A 33 8.94 -2.72 9.53
C VAL A 33 8.00 -1.69 10.12
N ASP A 34 8.49 -1.02 11.15
CA ASP A 34 7.81 0.08 11.83
C ASP A 34 8.40 1.42 11.37
N ILE A 35 7.78 2.04 10.36
CA ILE A 35 8.16 3.38 9.87
C ILE A 35 7.05 4.41 9.97
N GLY A 36 5.84 4.02 10.39
CA GLY A 36 4.68 4.90 10.43
C GLY A 36 3.74 4.64 11.59
N HIS A 37 2.83 5.59 11.79
CA HIS A 37 1.89 5.63 12.90
C HIS A 37 0.49 6.00 12.41
N ASP A 38 -0.56 5.55 13.11
CA ASP A 38 -1.91 6.07 12.91
C ASP A 38 -1.96 7.54 13.35
N ARG A 39 -2.19 8.43 12.39
CA ARG A 39 -2.31 9.88 12.59
C ARG A 39 -3.67 10.29 13.17
N ARG A 40 -4.62 9.38 13.33
CA ARG A 40 -5.92 9.62 13.99
C ARG A 40 -5.87 9.10 15.41
N PHE A 41 -5.45 9.95 16.33
CA PHE A 41 -5.36 9.59 17.73
C PHE A 41 -6.75 9.65 18.37
N VAL A 42 -7.30 8.49 18.70
CA VAL A 42 -8.59 8.38 19.41
C VAL A 42 -8.35 8.64 20.90
N GLN A 43 -9.03 9.64 21.44
CA GLN A 43 -8.94 10.01 22.85
C GLN A 43 -9.87 9.15 23.71
N ALA A 44 -9.70 9.21 25.03
CA ALA A 44 -10.51 8.43 25.97
C ALA A 44 -12.01 8.76 25.91
N ASP A 45 -12.37 9.97 25.48
CA ASP A 45 -13.75 10.42 25.28
C ASP A 45 -14.33 10.06 23.90
N GLY A 46 -13.57 9.33 23.07
CA GLY A 46 -13.96 8.92 21.71
C GLY A 46 -13.71 9.98 20.63
N SER A 47 -13.28 11.19 20.99
CA SER A 47 -12.92 12.22 20.02
C SER A 47 -11.62 11.87 19.28
N VAL A 48 -11.47 12.35 18.04
CA VAL A 48 -10.27 12.10 17.23
C VAL A 48 -9.44 13.38 17.15
N ARG A 49 -8.18 13.28 17.57
CA ARG A 49 -7.17 14.32 17.38
C ARG A 49 -6.19 13.89 16.30
N MET A 50 -5.89 14.80 15.37
CA MET A 50 -4.87 14.52 14.35
C MET A 50 -3.47 14.61 14.97
N LEU A 51 -2.74 13.50 14.95
CA LEU A 51 -1.32 13.41 15.29
C LEU A 51 -0.50 13.46 13.98
N TRP A 52 -0.34 14.67 13.45
CA TRP A 52 0.37 14.89 12.19
C TRP A 52 1.84 14.44 12.32
N ARG A 53 2.58 14.97 13.30
CA ARG A 53 3.94 14.50 13.62
C ARG A 53 3.93 13.66 14.89
N ASN A 54 4.71 12.58 14.89
CA ASN A 54 4.87 11.69 16.04
C ASN A 54 6.35 11.51 16.40
N ALA A 55 7.06 12.63 16.60
CA ALA A 55 8.49 12.64 16.93
C ALA A 55 8.81 11.90 18.24
N THR A 56 7.86 11.89 19.20
CA THR A 56 7.99 11.17 20.47
C THR A 56 7.74 9.67 20.36
N ARG A 57 7.32 9.18 19.19
CA ARG A 57 6.90 7.79 18.95
C ARG A 57 5.85 7.29 19.95
N ALA A 58 4.86 8.13 20.20
CA ALA A 58 3.66 7.70 20.91
C ALA A 58 3.06 6.49 20.18
N VAL A 59 2.69 5.46 20.96
CA VAL A 59 2.06 4.26 20.42
C VAL A 59 0.69 4.63 19.87
N THR A 60 0.44 4.26 18.61
CA THR A 60 -0.87 4.41 17.98
C THR A 60 -1.27 3.09 17.32
N TYR A 61 -2.58 2.88 17.16
CA TYR A 61 -3.15 1.64 16.65
C TYR A 61 -4.50 1.94 15.97
N PRO A 62 -4.89 1.21 14.92
CA PRO A 62 -4.16 0.12 14.25
C PRO A 62 -3.07 0.61 13.29
N VAL A 63 -1.94 -0.09 13.26
CA VAL A 63 -0.85 0.11 12.29
C VAL A 63 -0.49 -1.23 11.65
N ASP A 64 -0.54 -1.30 10.33
CA ASP A 64 -0.07 -2.47 9.58
C ASP A 64 1.42 -2.31 9.24
N THR A 65 2.26 -3.07 9.93
CA THR A 65 3.71 -3.06 9.73
C THR A 65 4.18 -4.08 8.69
N THR A 66 3.26 -4.79 8.04
CA THR A 66 3.58 -5.89 7.11
C THR A 66 4.25 -5.36 5.85
N VAL A 67 5.40 -5.94 5.50
CA VAL A 67 6.09 -5.72 4.23
C VAL A 67 5.85 -6.94 3.34
N GLY A 68 5.08 -6.77 2.27
CA GLY A 68 4.96 -7.79 1.23
C GLY A 68 6.07 -7.64 0.20
N VAL A 69 6.75 -8.73 -0.16
CA VAL A 69 7.78 -8.73 -1.19
C VAL A 69 7.48 -9.83 -2.21
N LEU A 70 7.40 -9.45 -3.48
CA LEU A 70 7.43 -10.37 -4.61
C LEU A 70 8.77 -10.21 -5.32
N ARG A 71 9.50 -11.30 -5.46
CA ARG A 71 10.72 -11.39 -6.24
C ARG A 71 10.46 -12.13 -7.54
N VAL A 72 10.98 -11.56 -8.63
CA VAL A 72 10.91 -12.08 -9.99
C VAL A 72 12.34 -12.28 -10.47
N ASP A 73 12.70 -13.53 -10.76
CA ASP A 73 14.02 -13.88 -11.30
C ASP A 73 13.87 -14.40 -12.73
N ILE A 74 14.82 -14.09 -13.61
CA ILE A 74 14.93 -14.78 -14.92
C ILE A 74 15.33 -16.25 -14.69
N GLU A 75 15.22 -17.11 -15.71
CA GLU A 75 15.53 -18.55 -15.56
C GLU A 75 16.93 -18.85 -15.01
N ARG A 76 17.90 -17.96 -15.29
CA ARG A 76 19.29 -18.05 -14.79
C ARG A 76 19.43 -17.76 -13.29
N GLY A 77 18.36 -17.34 -12.61
CA GLY A 77 18.34 -17.03 -11.18
C GLY A 77 18.76 -15.60 -10.83
N GLU A 78 18.88 -14.73 -11.83
CA GLU A 78 19.21 -13.32 -11.63
C GLU A 78 17.91 -12.51 -11.37
N PRO A 79 17.87 -11.63 -10.35
CA PRO A 79 16.70 -10.79 -10.07
C PRO A 79 16.41 -9.82 -11.20
N LEU A 80 15.22 -9.94 -11.79
CA LEU A 80 14.69 -9.03 -12.80
C LEU A 80 13.91 -7.88 -12.15
N ALA A 81 13.01 -8.21 -11.22
CA ALA A 81 12.17 -7.24 -10.55
C ALA A 81 11.85 -7.62 -9.10
N ILE A 82 11.67 -6.61 -8.26
CA ILE A 82 11.19 -6.76 -6.88
C ILE A 82 10.00 -5.81 -6.69
N LEU A 83 8.84 -6.34 -6.33
CA LEU A 83 7.66 -5.55 -6.00
C LEU A 83 7.49 -5.55 -4.48
N VAL A 84 7.33 -4.36 -3.92
CA VAL A 84 7.20 -4.14 -2.48
C VAL A 84 5.81 -3.59 -2.18
N ASN A 85 5.08 -4.19 -1.25
CA ASN A 85 3.82 -3.68 -0.74
C ASN A 85 3.97 -3.25 0.73
N TYR A 86 3.57 -2.01 1.05
CA TYR A 86 3.61 -1.47 2.40
C TYR A 86 2.58 -0.35 2.59
N ALA A 87 2.00 -0.24 3.78
CA ALA A 87 0.90 0.69 4.07
C ALA A 87 1.38 1.94 4.85
N CYS A 88 1.97 2.92 4.16
CA CYS A 88 2.32 4.21 4.76
C CYS A 88 2.31 5.35 3.72
N HIS A 89 1.77 6.53 4.04
CA HIS A 89 1.73 7.67 3.11
C HIS A 89 3.13 8.21 2.78
N PRO A 90 3.45 8.51 1.51
CA PRO A 90 4.70 9.17 1.10
C PRO A 90 4.60 10.69 1.31
N VAL A 91 4.78 11.12 2.56
CA VAL A 91 4.57 12.51 3.01
C VAL A 91 5.69 12.99 3.95
N VAL A 92 6.93 12.52 3.75
CA VAL A 92 8.04 13.01 4.58
C VAL A 92 8.32 14.48 4.30
N PHE A 93 8.26 14.89 3.03
CA PHE A 93 8.37 16.30 2.67
C PHE A 93 7.11 17.09 3.05
N THR A 94 7.30 18.34 3.52
CA THR A 94 6.22 19.31 3.72
C THR A 94 6.15 20.32 2.57
N ALA A 95 5.29 21.33 2.72
CA ALA A 95 4.94 22.30 1.67
C ALA A 95 6.08 23.26 1.29
N ASP A 96 7.21 23.26 2.00
CA ASP A 96 8.38 24.09 1.67
C ASP A 96 9.33 23.42 0.65
N ASN A 97 9.09 22.16 0.28
CA ASN A 97 9.82 21.49 -0.79
C ASN A 97 9.16 21.73 -2.16
N ASP A 98 9.76 22.61 -2.96
CA ASP A 98 9.31 22.94 -4.32
C ASP A 98 9.87 22.00 -5.41
N LEU A 99 10.58 20.93 -5.02
CA LEU A 99 11.20 19.98 -5.95
C LEU A 99 10.36 18.71 -6.13
N TYR A 100 10.36 18.18 -7.35
CA TYR A 100 9.78 16.87 -7.63
C TYR A 100 10.53 15.77 -6.90
N SER A 101 9.79 14.97 -6.14
CA SER A 101 10.34 13.86 -5.36
C SER A 101 9.42 12.64 -5.41
N ALA A 102 10.03 11.46 -5.41
CA ALA A 102 9.32 10.20 -5.20
C ALA A 102 9.23 9.81 -3.71
N ASP A 103 9.60 10.72 -2.80
CA ASP A 103 9.60 10.57 -1.34
C ASP A 103 10.33 9.28 -0.88
N TYR A 104 10.03 8.77 0.32
CA TYR A 104 10.64 7.59 0.90
C TYR A 104 10.53 6.34 0.00
N PRO A 105 9.45 6.13 -0.81
CA PRO A 105 9.44 5.03 -1.77
C PRO A 105 10.57 5.15 -2.80
N GLY A 106 10.91 6.37 -3.23
CA GLY A 106 12.06 6.62 -4.10
C GLY A 106 13.38 6.23 -3.46
N ALA A 107 13.60 6.60 -2.19
CA ALA A 107 14.80 6.19 -1.46
C ALA A 107 14.87 4.67 -1.23
N MET A 108 13.73 4.04 -0.90
CA MET A 108 13.61 2.59 -0.75
C MET A 108 13.99 1.86 -2.04
N ARG A 109 13.42 2.28 -3.19
CA ARG A 109 13.73 1.67 -4.50
C ARG A 109 15.22 1.73 -4.79
N ARG A 110 15.84 2.92 -4.68
CA ARG A 110 17.29 3.07 -4.89
C ARG A 110 18.12 2.19 -3.97
N TYR A 111 17.73 2.06 -2.70
CA TYR A 111 18.41 1.20 -1.75
C TYR A 111 18.33 -0.27 -2.16
N VAL A 112 17.14 -0.75 -2.53
CA VAL A 112 16.93 -2.13 -3.00
C VAL A 112 17.72 -2.39 -4.28
N GLU A 113 17.57 -1.55 -5.30
CA GLU A 113 18.25 -1.69 -6.60
C GLU A 113 19.76 -1.75 -6.43
N LYS A 114 20.34 -0.86 -5.62
CA LYS A 114 21.77 -0.87 -5.29
C LYS A 114 22.22 -2.18 -4.62
N ASN A 115 21.40 -2.76 -3.74
CA ASN A 115 21.73 -4.01 -3.03
C ASN A 115 21.60 -5.28 -3.88
N PHE A 116 21.11 -5.15 -5.11
CA PHE A 116 20.99 -6.20 -6.12
C PHE A 116 21.76 -5.86 -7.40
N GLY A 117 22.84 -5.07 -7.29
CA GLY A 117 23.77 -4.81 -8.40
C GLY A 117 23.28 -3.75 -9.42
N GLY A 118 22.17 -3.07 -9.16
CA GLY A 118 21.64 -1.97 -9.98
C GLY A 118 20.88 -2.39 -11.24
N SER A 119 20.82 -3.69 -11.55
CA SER A 119 20.10 -4.22 -12.71
C SER A 119 18.64 -4.56 -12.42
N VAL A 120 18.30 -4.88 -11.17
CA VAL A 120 16.92 -5.16 -10.77
C VAL A 120 16.07 -3.90 -10.84
N THR A 121 14.81 -4.02 -11.26
CA THR A 121 13.84 -2.91 -11.15
C THR A 121 13.01 -3.06 -9.88
N CYS A 122 13.02 -2.07 -8.99
CA CYS A 122 12.21 -2.11 -7.77
C CYS A 122 10.91 -1.33 -7.95
N PHE A 123 9.78 -1.95 -7.66
CA PHE A 123 8.45 -1.33 -7.67
C PHE A 123 7.92 -1.19 -6.24
N PHE A 124 7.25 -0.07 -5.98
CA PHE A 124 6.52 0.16 -4.75
C PHE A 124 5.02 0.18 -5.04
N LEU A 125 4.27 -0.61 -4.27
CA LEU A 125 2.82 -0.75 -4.35
C LEU A 125 2.23 -0.28 -3.02
N GLN A 126 1.48 0.82 -3.08
CA GLN A 126 0.88 1.41 -1.90
C GLN A 126 -0.18 0.49 -1.28
N GLY A 127 -0.03 0.19 0.01
CA GLY A 127 -1.03 -0.51 0.82
C GLY A 127 -2.14 0.40 1.33
N ALA A 128 -2.94 -0.09 2.29
CA ALA A 128 -4.06 0.64 2.88
C ALA A 128 -3.61 1.74 3.87
N ALA A 129 -2.95 2.78 3.38
CA ALA A 129 -2.26 3.77 4.21
C ALA A 129 -3.12 4.96 4.66
N GLY A 130 -4.44 4.96 4.46
CA GLY A 130 -5.28 6.17 4.56
C GLY A 130 -5.08 7.02 5.84
N ASN A 131 -4.80 6.35 6.96
CA ASN A 131 -4.53 6.93 8.28
C ASN A 131 -3.08 6.76 8.75
N ILE A 132 -2.18 6.17 7.97
CA ILE A 132 -0.79 5.89 8.38
C ILE A 132 0.16 6.90 7.75
N ASN A 133 0.80 7.71 8.59
CA ASN A 133 1.86 8.65 8.18
C ASN A 133 3.23 8.13 8.68
N PRO A 134 4.35 8.49 8.03
CA PRO A 134 5.67 8.15 8.52
C PRO A 134 5.98 8.94 9.80
N TYR A 135 6.86 8.43 10.66
CA TYR A 135 7.24 9.16 11.88
C TYR A 135 7.82 10.56 11.59
N PHE A 136 8.49 10.71 10.45
CA PHE A 136 9.05 11.97 9.95
C PHE A 136 8.10 12.72 8.99
N ASP A 137 6.78 12.53 9.11
CA ASP A 137 5.77 13.29 8.36
C ASP A 137 6.02 14.80 8.42
N LYS A 138 5.85 15.47 7.27
CA LYS A 138 5.94 16.94 7.12
C LYS A 138 7.18 17.55 7.75
N THR A 139 8.34 16.97 7.50
CA THR A 139 9.62 17.55 7.91
C THR A 139 9.98 18.71 6.99
N TYR A 140 10.40 19.83 7.57
CA TYR A 140 10.83 21.03 6.85
C TYR A 140 12.25 20.86 6.28
N LEU A 141 12.61 21.66 5.28
CA LEU A 141 13.97 21.66 4.71
C LEU A 141 15.03 22.06 5.74
N GLU A 142 14.72 22.99 6.65
CA GLU A 142 15.61 23.37 7.75
C GLU A 142 15.87 22.24 8.77
N GLU A 143 14.98 21.24 8.80
CA GLU A 143 15.09 20.04 9.63
C GLU A 143 15.72 18.86 8.86
N ASP A 144 16.31 19.11 7.69
CA ASP A 144 16.89 18.09 6.80
C ASP A 144 15.88 17.00 6.37
N SER A 145 14.74 17.45 5.84
CA SER A 145 13.75 16.55 5.25
C SER A 145 14.28 15.60 4.17
N PRO A 146 15.29 15.96 3.32
CA PRO A 146 15.91 15.00 2.42
C PRO A 146 16.57 13.82 3.15
N GLU A 147 17.29 14.07 4.25
CA GLU A 147 17.88 13.01 5.07
C GLU A 147 16.80 12.18 5.76
N MET A 148 15.77 12.80 6.35
CA MET A 148 14.67 12.06 6.98
C MET A 148 13.93 11.16 6.00
N MET A 149 13.73 11.63 4.76
CA MET A 149 13.14 10.85 3.68
C MET A 149 14.03 9.67 3.31
N ARG A 150 15.36 9.90 3.19
CA ARG A 150 16.34 8.85 2.91
C ARG A 150 16.32 7.78 4.01
N LEU A 151 16.41 8.18 5.27
CA LEU A 151 16.38 7.27 6.42
C LEU A 151 15.10 6.44 6.49
N THR A 152 13.94 7.06 6.23
CA THR A 152 12.65 6.38 6.17
C THR A 152 12.64 5.32 5.07
N GLY A 153 13.07 5.69 3.86
CA GLY A 153 13.10 4.79 2.71
C GLY A 153 14.11 3.66 2.87
N GLU A 154 15.30 3.94 3.38
CA GLU A 154 16.32 2.92 3.63
C GLU A 154 15.93 1.95 4.74
N ARG A 155 15.18 2.40 5.76
CA ARG A 155 14.66 1.50 6.80
C ARG A 155 13.72 0.46 6.22
N LEU A 156 12.81 0.85 5.33
CA LEU A 156 11.97 -0.08 4.57
C LEU A 156 12.83 -0.93 3.60
N GLY A 157 13.77 -0.31 2.89
CA GLY A 157 14.63 -0.98 1.92
C GLY A 157 15.49 -2.09 2.54
N LYS A 158 16.01 -1.89 3.76
CA LYS A 158 16.74 -2.92 4.53
C LYS A 158 15.88 -4.16 4.76
N GLU A 159 14.63 -3.96 5.17
CA GLU A 159 13.70 -5.06 5.40
C GLU A 159 13.34 -5.78 4.10
N VAL A 160 13.11 -5.02 3.02
CA VAL A 160 12.87 -5.59 1.68
C VAL A 160 14.04 -6.44 1.22
N VAL A 161 15.28 -5.94 1.32
CA VAL A 161 16.49 -6.68 0.93
C VAL A 161 16.63 -7.96 1.77
N ARG A 162 16.37 -7.87 3.09
CA ARG A 162 16.42 -9.03 3.98
C ARG A 162 15.43 -10.11 3.54
N VAL A 163 14.17 -9.74 3.30
CA VAL A 163 13.12 -10.67 2.85
C VAL A 163 13.45 -11.21 1.45
N ALA A 164 13.77 -10.34 0.50
CA ALA A 164 14.03 -10.72 -0.90
C ALA A 164 15.20 -11.72 -1.05
N ARG A 165 16.22 -11.65 -0.18
CA ARG A 165 17.34 -12.60 -0.16
C ARG A 165 16.96 -13.98 0.38
N GLN A 166 15.89 -14.07 1.17
CA GLN A 166 15.38 -15.33 1.72
C GLN A 166 14.38 -16.02 0.79
N ILE A 167 13.80 -15.28 -0.15
CA ILE A 167 12.89 -15.84 -1.16
C ILE A 167 13.68 -16.75 -2.11
N GLN A 168 13.14 -17.95 -2.34
CA GLN A 168 13.60 -18.88 -3.37
C GLN A 168 12.57 -18.91 -4.50
N PRO A 169 12.76 -18.15 -5.59
CA PRO A 169 11.83 -18.14 -6.70
C PRO A 169 11.79 -19.52 -7.38
N THR A 170 10.58 -20.02 -7.63
CA THR A 170 10.40 -21.28 -8.36
C THR A 170 9.66 -21.04 -9.67
N GLY A 171 9.95 -21.87 -10.66
CA GLY A 171 9.19 -21.87 -11.91
C GLY A 171 7.82 -22.51 -11.67
N VAL A 172 6.80 -21.98 -12.33
CA VAL A 172 5.47 -22.58 -12.35
C VAL A 172 5.21 -23.11 -13.75
N PRO A 173 5.15 -24.44 -13.97
CA PRO A 173 4.74 -25.00 -15.25
C PRO A 173 3.33 -24.51 -15.58
N ASN A 174 3.13 -23.96 -16.79
CA ASN A 174 1.86 -23.35 -17.21
C ASN A 174 1.34 -22.28 -16.23
N GLY A 175 2.25 -21.42 -15.73
CA GLY A 175 1.91 -20.36 -14.80
C GLY A 175 0.89 -19.38 -15.39
N GLU A 176 -0.32 -19.38 -14.84
CA GLU A 176 -1.34 -18.38 -15.12
C GLU A 176 -1.40 -17.36 -14.00
N ILE A 177 -1.57 -16.09 -14.37
CA ILE A 177 -1.90 -15.03 -13.41
C ILE A 177 -3.39 -15.15 -13.09
N ALA A 178 -3.70 -15.87 -12.03
CA ALA A 178 -5.06 -15.91 -11.50
C ALA A 178 -5.35 -14.62 -10.73
N PHE A 179 -6.56 -14.09 -10.87
CA PHE A 179 -7.03 -12.97 -10.08
C PHE A 179 -8.42 -13.24 -9.53
N LEU A 180 -8.68 -12.74 -8.33
CA LEU A 180 -10.02 -12.70 -7.76
C LEU A 180 -10.50 -11.25 -7.77
N THR A 181 -11.62 -10.99 -8.43
CA THR A 181 -12.32 -9.71 -8.31
C THR A 181 -13.40 -9.84 -7.25
N ASP A 182 -13.36 -8.95 -6.27
CA ASP A 182 -14.39 -8.83 -5.24
C ASP A 182 -14.93 -7.40 -5.20
N THR A 183 -16.14 -7.22 -4.67
CA THR A 183 -16.75 -5.91 -4.48
C THR A 183 -17.08 -5.72 -3.01
N GLN A 184 -16.24 -4.93 -2.34
CA GLN A 184 -16.43 -4.60 -0.94
C GLN A 184 -17.43 -3.45 -0.81
N ARG A 185 -18.49 -3.68 -0.03
CA ARG A 185 -19.52 -2.67 0.25
C ARG A 185 -19.32 -2.14 1.67
N PHE A 186 -19.28 -0.83 1.80
CA PHE A 186 -19.14 -0.17 3.09
C PHE A 186 -20.21 0.90 3.25
N ASN A 187 -20.69 1.04 4.48
CA ASN A 187 -21.56 2.15 4.86
C ASN A 187 -20.71 3.42 4.95
N LEU A 188 -21.19 4.48 4.31
CA LEU A 188 -20.54 5.77 4.40
C LEU A 188 -20.77 6.34 5.80
N ARG A 189 -19.69 6.60 6.56
CA ARG A 189 -19.74 7.22 7.90
C ARG A 189 -20.22 8.68 7.88
N LEU A 190 -20.34 9.30 6.71
CA LEU A 190 -20.79 10.69 6.56
C LEU A 190 -22.31 10.76 6.68
N HIS A 191 -22.80 11.19 7.86
CA HIS A 191 -24.18 11.63 8.03
C HIS A 191 -24.37 13.01 7.36
N TRP A 192 -24.76 13.00 6.08
CA TRP A 192 -24.90 14.20 5.25
C TRP A 192 -26.05 15.16 5.62
N ARG A 193 -26.79 14.94 6.71
CA ARG A 193 -27.97 15.78 7.06
C ARG A 193 -27.64 17.28 7.17
N PRO A 194 -26.59 17.73 7.89
CA PRO A 194 -26.26 19.15 8.01
C PRO A 194 -25.85 19.79 6.68
N PHE A 195 -25.12 19.05 5.83
CA PHE A 195 -24.71 19.52 4.51
C PHE A 195 -25.90 19.66 3.55
N ARG A 196 -26.88 18.76 3.65
CA ARG A 196 -28.10 18.78 2.85
C ARG A 196 -28.95 20.04 3.12
N GLU A 197 -29.05 20.44 4.39
CA GLU A 197 -29.72 21.66 4.83
C GLU A 197 -29.00 22.92 4.34
N SER A 198 -27.65 22.92 4.38
CA SER A 198 -26.84 24.05 3.90
C SER A 198 -26.82 24.21 2.37
N CYS A 199 -26.95 23.13 1.58
CA CYS A 199 -26.99 23.22 0.12
C CYS A 199 -28.39 23.57 -0.42
N SER A 200 -29.46 23.20 0.30
CA SER A 200 -30.84 23.52 -0.11
C SER A 200 -31.19 25.00 0.08
N SER A 201 -30.40 25.76 0.85
CA SER A 201 -30.48 27.22 0.93
C SER A 201 -29.74 27.96 -0.18
N SER A 202 -28.89 27.28 -0.97
CA SER A 202 -28.16 27.87 -2.11
C SER A 202 -28.80 27.44 -3.43
N SER A 203 -29.58 28.32 -4.05
CA SER A 203 -30.43 28.06 -5.24
C SER A 203 -29.68 27.85 -6.57
N SER A 204 -28.51 27.20 -6.59
CA SER A 204 -27.78 26.93 -7.84
C SER A 204 -28.10 25.52 -8.39
N ARG A 205 -28.61 25.45 -9.62
CA ARG A 205 -28.95 24.19 -10.31
C ARG A 205 -27.75 23.24 -10.50
N THR A 206 -26.53 23.77 -10.42
CA THR A 206 -25.28 23.03 -10.53
C THR A 206 -25.07 22.07 -9.37
N CYS A 207 -25.50 22.44 -8.15
CA CYS A 207 -25.33 21.63 -6.94
C CYS A 207 -26.10 20.29 -7.01
N ALA A 208 -27.27 20.27 -7.66
CA ALA A 208 -28.18 19.13 -7.66
C ALA A 208 -27.71 17.90 -8.48
N ARG A 209 -26.78 18.08 -9.44
CA ARG A 209 -26.29 16.96 -10.28
C ARG A 209 -25.18 16.16 -9.59
N ASP A 210 -24.32 16.84 -8.83
CA ASP A 210 -23.20 16.23 -8.09
C ASP A 210 -23.65 15.60 -6.76
N LEU A 211 -24.74 16.09 -6.16
CA LEU A 211 -25.30 15.54 -4.91
C LEU A 211 -25.84 14.10 -5.02
N ARG A 212 -26.14 13.59 -6.22
CA ARG A 212 -26.70 12.23 -6.39
C ARG A 212 -25.73 11.10 -6.05
N CYS A 213 -24.42 11.32 -6.16
CA CYS A 213 -23.43 10.36 -5.66
C CYS A 213 -23.26 10.48 -4.13
N MET A 214 -23.54 11.67 -3.58
CA MET A 214 -23.38 12.01 -2.16
C MET A 214 -24.56 11.56 -1.28
N THR A 215 -25.69 11.14 -1.85
CA THR A 215 -26.85 10.60 -1.11
C THR A 215 -26.80 9.08 -0.89
N ARG A 216 -25.76 8.40 -1.37
CA ARG A 216 -25.63 6.96 -1.15
C ARG A 216 -25.28 6.68 0.31
N SER A 217 -26.04 5.79 0.96
CA SER A 217 -25.71 5.28 2.30
C SER A 217 -24.57 4.27 2.28
N SER A 218 -24.30 3.68 1.10
CA SER A 218 -23.26 2.69 0.89
C SER A 218 -22.46 2.97 -0.37
N SER A 219 -21.16 2.78 -0.29
CA SER A 219 -20.26 2.80 -1.44
C SER A 219 -19.70 1.40 -1.67
N ALA A 220 -19.31 1.13 -2.93
CA ALA A 220 -18.73 -0.13 -3.34
C ALA A 220 -17.36 0.15 -3.96
N ILE A 221 -16.32 -0.51 -3.45
CA ILE A 221 -14.99 -0.54 -4.06
C ILE A 221 -14.81 -1.91 -4.69
N ARG A 222 -14.44 -1.92 -5.98
CA ARG A 222 -13.98 -3.15 -6.64
C ARG A 222 -12.52 -3.36 -6.25
N THR A 223 -12.22 -4.54 -5.72
CA THR A 223 -10.87 -4.97 -5.36
C THR A 223 -10.46 -6.12 -6.26
N ALA A 224 -9.26 -6.06 -6.85
CA ALA A 224 -8.66 -7.18 -7.55
C ALA A 224 -7.49 -7.71 -6.72
N THR A 225 -7.55 -8.99 -6.36
CA THR A 225 -6.45 -9.69 -5.68
C THR A 225 -5.70 -10.52 -6.70
N LEU A 226 -4.42 -10.23 -6.89
CA LEU A 226 -3.55 -11.06 -7.73
C LEU A 226 -3.12 -12.30 -6.94
N ALA A 227 -3.52 -13.49 -7.38
CA ALA A 227 -3.12 -14.73 -6.76
C ALA A 227 -1.76 -15.16 -7.30
N ILE A 228 -0.69 -14.70 -6.65
CA ILE A 228 0.67 -15.09 -7.03
C ILE A 228 0.98 -16.40 -6.33
N TYR A 229 0.67 -17.55 -6.93
CA TYR A 229 0.53 -18.90 -6.32
C TYR A 229 -0.88 -19.20 -5.79
N ARG A 230 -1.43 -20.32 -6.26
CA ARG A 230 -2.66 -20.95 -5.71
C ARG A 230 -2.56 -21.33 -4.21
N ARG A 231 -1.44 -21.09 -3.53
CA ARG A 231 -1.19 -21.39 -2.10
C ARG A 231 -1.42 -20.22 -1.12
N PHE A 232 -1.88 -19.05 -1.59
CA PHE A 232 -2.01 -17.83 -0.77
C PHE A 232 -3.05 -17.84 0.37
N ALA A 233 -3.64 -19.00 0.72
CA ALA A 233 -4.74 -19.09 1.69
C ALA A 233 -4.37 -19.57 3.10
N GLN A 234 -3.10 -19.93 3.38
CA GLN A 234 -2.73 -20.49 4.68
C GLN A 234 -1.51 -19.77 5.27
N GLN A 235 -1.75 -18.81 6.18
CA GLN A 235 -0.81 -18.55 7.26
C GLN A 235 -0.98 -19.61 8.36
N PRO A 236 0.09 -19.99 9.09
CA PRO A 236 -0.02 -20.90 10.22
C PRO A 236 -0.61 -20.15 11.42
N GLN A 237 -1.86 -20.44 11.76
CA GLN A 237 -2.38 -20.18 13.11
C GLN A 237 -1.92 -21.34 14.01
N GLU A 238 -1.02 -21.08 14.95
CA GLU A 238 -0.76 -22.00 16.04
C GLU A 238 -1.99 -22.08 16.97
N ALA A 239 -2.46 -23.32 17.15
CA ALA A 239 -3.23 -23.90 18.25
C ALA A 239 -4.57 -23.27 18.69
N MET A 240 -5.70 -23.87 18.25
CA MET A 240 -6.74 -24.51 19.10
C MET A 240 -8.10 -24.59 18.35
N ALA A 241 -8.39 -25.73 17.70
CA ALA A 241 -9.75 -26.26 17.47
C ALA A 241 -9.67 -27.66 16.80
N PRO A 242 -10.59 -28.60 17.10
CA PRO A 242 -10.56 -29.97 16.57
C PRO A 242 -11.01 -30.02 15.10
N PRO A 243 -10.70 -31.11 14.36
CA PRO A 243 -10.86 -31.17 12.91
C PRO A 243 -12.34 -31.29 12.52
N ILE A 244 -12.83 -30.34 11.71
CA ILE A 244 -14.14 -30.37 11.06
C ILE A 244 -13.94 -30.85 9.60
N SER A 245 -14.84 -31.73 9.14
CA SER A 245 -14.80 -32.47 7.88
C SER A 245 -14.73 -31.62 6.61
N GLN A 246 -14.16 -32.23 5.56
CA GLN A 246 -14.00 -31.70 4.20
C GLN A 246 -15.33 -31.29 3.54
N SER A 247 -15.75 -30.03 3.67
CA SER A 247 -16.69 -29.37 2.73
C SER A 247 -16.79 -27.85 2.86
N SER A 248 -15.91 -27.17 3.60
CA SER A 248 -15.95 -25.71 3.72
C SER A 248 -14.54 -25.13 3.82
N LEU A 249 -14.07 -24.53 2.72
CA LEU A 249 -12.86 -23.70 2.70
C LEU A 249 -13.13 -22.40 3.46
N ASN A 250 -12.88 -22.41 4.77
CA ASN A 250 -12.72 -21.20 5.57
C ASN A 250 -11.38 -20.58 5.22
N LEU A 251 -11.39 -19.59 4.33
CA LEU A 251 -10.29 -18.67 4.10
C LEU A 251 -10.12 -17.79 5.34
N ALA A 252 -8.96 -17.85 5.97
CA ALA A 252 -8.56 -16.89 6.99
C ALA A 252 -8.51 -15.49 6.36
N ARG A 253 -9.46 -14.64 6.75
CA ARG A 253 -9.57 -13.25 6.32
C ARG A 253 -8.62 -12.41 7.16
N VAL A 254 -7.62 -11.77 6.54
CA VAL A 254 -7.06 -10.53 7.09
C VAL A 254 -7.91 -9.38 6.57
N SER A 255 -9.10 -9.22 7.15
CA SER A 255 -9.86 -7.98 7.05
C SER A 255 -9.49 -7.15 8.27
N GLY A 256 -8.48 -6.28 8.13
CA GLY A 256 -8.07 -5.31 9.16
C GLY A 256 -9.07 -4.18 9.38
N TRP A 257 -10.35 -4.51 9.55
CA TRP A 257 -11.41 -3.56 9.89
C TRP A 257 -11.90 -3.86 11.30
N TRP A 258 -11.17 -3.36 12.29
CA TRP A 258 -11.72 -3.20 13.64
C TRP A 258 -12.63 -1.98 13.65
N ILE A 259 -13.93 -2.24 13.63
CA ILE A 259 -14.95 -1.27 14.00
C ILE A 259 -15.30 -1.62 15.44
N GLY A 260 -14.67 -0.92 16.40
CA GLY A 260 -15.22 -0.83 17.76
C GLY A 260 -16.57 -0.09 17.72
N PRO A 261 -17.43 -0.31 18.74
CA PRO A 261 -18.82 0.16 18.77
C PRO A 261 -18.98 1.66 18.50
#